data_AF-A0A3B9ZFL2-F1
#
_entry.id   AF-A0A3B9ZFL2-F1
#
_cell.length_a   1.000
_cell.length_b   1.000
_cell.length_c   1.000
_cell.angle_alpha   90.00
_cell.angle_beta   90.00
_cell.angle_gamma   90.00
#
_symmetry.space_group_name_H-M   'P 1'
#
loop_
_entity.id
_entity.type
_entity.pdbx_description
1 polymer ?
#
loop_
_entity_poly.entity_id
_entity_poly.type
_entity_poly.pdbx_seq_one_letter_code
_entity_poly.pdbx_strand_id
1 'polypeptide(L)' 'MLSQEDKRELLEMAHSALIREDYRKMEQHRHNPFLVNAVVDVDRVIEFLNGFNDFFGHKKRQFSKIIDKDMRL' A
#
# COMPACT_ATOMS: atom_id res chain seq x y z
N MET A 1 27.37 -21.28 -7.82
CA MET A 1 28.32 -20.16 -7.96
C MET A 1 27.86 -19.33 -9.15
N LEU A 2 27.78 -18.00 -9.01
CA LEU A 2 27.44 -17.10 -10.12
C LEU A 2 28.56 -17.08 -11.18
N SER A 3 28.18 -16.96 -12.45
CA SER A 3 29.12 -16.82 -13.56
C SER A 3 29.86 -15.48 -13.47
N GLN A 4 30.95 -15.31 -14.23
CA GLN A 4 31.63 -14.01 -14.29
C GLN A 4 30.78 -12.95 -15.01
N GLU A 5 29.94 -13.39 -15.94
CA GLU A 5 28.97 -12.53 -16.65
C GLU A 5 27.95 -11.98 -15.63
N ASP A 6 27.32 -12.86 -14.85
CA ASP A 6 26.30 -12.50 -13.86
C ASP A 6 26.86 -11.56 -12.80
N LYS A 7 28.13 -11.75 -12.39
CA LYS A 7 28.81 -10.88 -11.43
C LYS A 7 29.02 -9.47 -11.99
N ARG A 8 29.40 -9.36 -13.27
CA ARG A 8 29.57 -8.05 -13.94
C ARG A 8 28.24 -7.34 -14.05
N GLU A 9 27.19 -8.06 -14.45
CA GLU A 9 25.84 -7.54 -14.59
C GLU A 9 25.30 -7.01 -13.26
N LEU A 10 25.47 -7.78 -12.16
CA LEU A 10 25.10 -7.36 -10.81
C LEU A 10 25.85 -6.09 -10.35
N LEU A 11 27.13 -5.97 -10.70
CA LEU A 11 27.94 -4.79 -10.39
C LEU A 11 27.42 -3.56 -11.13
N GLU A 12 27.14 -3.69 -12.44
CA GLU A 12 26.57 -2.61 -13.24
C GLU A 12 25.20 -2.18 -12.73
N MET A 13 24.33 -3.14 -12.37
CA MET A 13 23.04 -2.87 -11.76
C MET A 13 23.16 -2.12 -10.42
N ALA A 14 24.15 -2.45 -9.58
CA ALA A 14 24.38 -1.75 -8.32
C ALA A 14 24.75 -0.27 -8.50
N HIS A 15 25.34 0.09 -9.65
CA HIS A 15 25.63 1.47 -9.99
C HIS A 15 24.38 2.26 -10.45
N SER A 16 23.27 1.61 -10.79
CA SER A 16 22.03 2.29 -11.16
C SER A 16 21.40 3.03 -9.97
N ALA A 17 21.25 4.35 -10.09
CA ALA A 17 20.60 5.17 -9.08
C ALA A 17 19.12 4.81 -8.90
N LEU A 18 18.44 4.45 -10.00
CA LEU A 18 17.02 4.07 -9.99
C LEU A 18 16.80 2.79 -9.18
N ILE A 19 17.64 1.77 -9.43
CA ILE A 19 17.59 0.50 -8.69
C ILE A 19 17.87 0.74 -7.20
N ARG A 20 18.85 1.57 -6.86
CA ARG A 20 19.15 1.92 -5.46
C ARG A 20 17.98 2.61 -4.77
N GLU A 21 17.28 3.50 -5.47
CA GLU A 21 16.12 4.20 -4.93
C GLU A 21 14.94 3.24 -4.70
N ASP A 22 14.69 2.32 -5.62
CA ASP A 22 13.65 1.30 -5.47
C ASP A 22 13.93 0.37 -4.30
N TYR A 23 15.17 -0.14 -4.15
CA TYR A 23 15.54 -0.94 -2.98
C TYR A 23 15.37 -0.18 -1.67
N ARG A 24 15.72 1.10 -1.65
CA ARG A 24 15.52 1.95 -0.46
C ARG A 24 14.04 2.10 -0.13
N LYS A 25 13.17 2.31 -1.12
CA LYS A 25 11.70 2.38 -0.93
C LYS A 25 11.18 1.04 -0.40
N MET A 26 11.62 -0.09 -0.95
CA MET A 26 11.26 -1.42 -0.46
C MET A 26 11.68 -1.63 0.99
N GLU A 27 12.90 -1.22 1.37
CA GLU A 27 13.40 -1.38 2.74
C GLU A 27 12.66 -0.50 3.75
N GLN A 28 12.39 0.77 3.39
CA GLN A 28 11.59 1.69 4.21
C GLN A 28 10.17 1.17 4.46
N HIS A 29 9.64 0.39 3.51
CA HIS A 29 8.29 -0.15 3.57
C HIS A 29 8.26 -1.66 3.85
N ARG A 30 9.36 -2.28 4.28
CA ARG A 30 9.43 -3.74 4.51
C ARG A 30 8.45 -4.26 5.56
N HIS A 31 8.00 -3.39 6.44
CA HIS A 31 7.01 -3.70 7.48
C HIS A 31 5.61 -3.16 7.15
N ASN A 32 5.40 -2.59 5.96
CA ASN A 32 4.09 -2.12 5.54
C ASN A 32 3.25 -3.32 5.07
N PRO A 33 2.19 -3.73 5.78
CA PRO A 33 1.39 -4.89 5.41
C PRO A 33 0.60 -4.69 4.11
N PHE A 34 0.43 -3.44 3.67
CA PHE A 34 -0.32 -3.05 2.46
C PHE A 34 0.53 -2.98 1.20
N LEU A 35 1.85 -3.16 1.29
CA LEU A 35 2.74 -3.18 0.13
C LEU A 35 3.20 -4.61 -0.15
N VAL A 36 2.93 -5.08 -1.37
CA VAL A 36 3.39 -6.38 -1.89
C VAL A 36 4.19 -6.10 -3.16
N ASN A 37 5.47 -6.51 -3.18
CA ASN A 37 6.38 -6.25 -4.31
C ASN A 37 6.44 -4.77 -4.72
N ALA A 38 6.48 -3.85 -3.75
CA ALA A 38 6.47 -2.40 -3.95
C ALA A 38 5.18 -1.83 -4.61
N VAL A 39 4.13 -2.64 -4.77
CA VAL A 39 2.82 -2.21 -5.25
C VAL A 39 1.81 -2.28 -4.09
N VAL A 40 0.91 -1.30 -4.03
CA VAL A 40 -0.15 -1.29 -3.00
C VAL A 40 -1.16 -2.38 -3.32
N ASP A 41 -1.37 -3.27 -2.35
CA ASP A 41 -2.38 -4.31 -2.38
C ASP A 41 -3.71 -3.75 -1.83
N VAL A 42 -4.61 -3.40 -2.75
CA VAL A 42 -5.90 -2.77 -2.42
C VAL A 42 -6.80 -3.74 -1.65
N ASP A 43 -6.72 -5.03 -1.93
CA ASP A 43 -7.54 -6.04 -1.27
C ASP A 43 -7.19 -6.13 0.22
N ARG A 44 -5.89 -6.12 0.55
CA ARG A 44 -5.43 -6.05 1.96
C ARG A 44 -5.88 -4.79 2.69
N VAL A 45 -5.92 -3.66 1.99
CA VAL A 45 -6.41 -2.40 2.57
C VAL A 45 -7.90 -2.52 2.87
N ILE A 46 -8.70 -3.06 1.95
CA ILE A 46 -10.14 -3.27 2.14
C ILE A 46 -10.39 -4.24 3.30
N GLU A 47 -9.66 -5.34 3.36
CA GLU A 47 -9.77 -6.32 4.45
C GLU A 47 -9.47 -5.69 5.81
N PHE A 48 -8.39 -4.91 5.90
CA PHE A 48 -8.05 -4.16 7.12
C PHE A 48 -9.16 -3.17 7.51
N LEU A 49 -9.68 -2.39 6.57
CA LEU A 49 -10.74 -1.40 6.86
C LEU A 49 -12.03 -2.08 7.35
N ASN A 50 -12.40 -3.22 6.77
CA ASN A 50 -13.56 -3.99 7.20
C ASN A 50 -13.34 -4.56 8.60
N GLY A 51 -12.23 -5.27 8.83
CA GLY A 51 -11.91 -5.84 10.15
C GLY A 51 -11.74 -4.76 11.22
N PHE A 52 -11.17 -3.61 10.87
CA PHE A 52 -11.04 -2.47 11.78
C PHE A 52 -12.39 -1.85 12.12
N ASN A 53 -13.29 -1.69 11.15
CA ASN A 53 -14.65 -1.22 11.40
C ASN A 53 -15.43 -2.15 12.34
N ASP A 54 -15.28 -3.47 12.15
CA ASP A 54 -15.88 -4.49 13.01
C ASP A 54 -15.26 -4.44 14.42
N PHE A 55 -13.94 -4.30 14.53
CA PHE A 55 -13.22 -4.20 15.79
C PHE A 55 -13.59 -2.94 16.59
N PHE A 56 -13.67 -1.78 15.94
CA PHE A 56 -14.09 -0.53 16.58
C PHE A 56 -15.58 -0.47 16.90
N GLY A 57 -16.35 -1.48 16.47
CA GLY A 57 -17.78 -1.56 16.73
C GLY A 57 -18.53 -0.38 16.12
N HIS A 58 -18.07 0.14 14.98
CA HIS A 58 -18.76 1.19 14.24
C HIS A 58 -20.12 0.64 13.78
N LYS A 59 -21.15 0.85 14.61
CA LYS A 59 -22.52 0.52 14.23
C LYS A 59 -22.86 1.31 12.99
N LYS A 60 -23.29 0.63 11.92
CA LYS A 60 -23.88 1.27 10.74
C LYS A 60 -24.89 2.29 11.23
N ARG A 61 -24.61 3.58 10.95
CA ARG A 61 -25.49 4.67 11.34
C ARG A 61 -26.83 4.39 10.68
N GLN A 62 -27.91 4.36 11.45
CA GLN A 62 -29.24 4.21 10.87
C GLN A 62 -29.43 5.31 9.84
N PHE A 63 -29.91 4.93 8.66
CA PHE A 63 -30.21 5.88 7.62
C PHE A 63 -31.19 6.91 8.18
N SER A 64 -30.79 8.19 8.14
CA SER A 64 -31.66 9.32 8.45
C SER A 64 -31.87 10.08 7.16
N LYS A 65 -33.15 10.36 6.85
CA LYS A 65 -33.48 11.20 5.71
C LYS A 65 -32.80 12.54 5.91
N ILE A 66 -32.09 13.02 4.90
CA ILE A 66 -31.55 14.39 4.89
C ILE A 66 -32.78 15.31 4.85
N ILE A 67 -33.13 15.89 5.99
CA ILE A 67 -34.16 16.92 6.08
C ILE A 67 -33.41 18.24 5.93
N ASP A 68 -33.36 18.74 4.70
CA ASP A 68 -32.92 20.10 4.47
C ASP A 68 -33.99 21.05 5.03
N LYS A 69 -33.57 22.02 5.85
CA LYS A 69 -34.47 23.03 6.41
C LYS A 69 -34.76 24.14 5.42
N ASP A 70 -33.97 24.25 4.34
CA ASP A 70 -34.11 25.29 3.35
C ASP A 70 -33.95 24.74 1.92
N MET A 71 -35.06 24.29 1.34
CA MET A 71 -35.12 23.87 -0.07
C MET A 71 -35.52 25.02 -1.01
N ARG A 72 -35.01 26.24 -0.78
CA ARG A 72 -35.20 27.34 -1.72
C ARG A 72 -34.23 27.17 -2.89
N LEU A 73 -34.80 26.90 -4.07
CA LEU A 73 -34.12 26.93 -5.38
C LEU A 73 -33.72 28.36 -5.77
#